data_AF-A0A062UDU5-F1
#
_entry.id   AF-A0A062UDU5-F1
#
_cell.length_a   1.000
_cell.length_b   1.000
_cell.length_c   1.000
_cell.angle_alpha   90.00
_cell.angle_beta   90.00
_cell.angle_gamma   90.00
#
_symmetry.space_group_name_H-M   'P 1'
#
loop_
_entity.id
_entity.type
_entity.pdbx_description
1 polymer ?
#
loop_
_entity_poly.entity_id
_entity_poly.type
_entity_poly.pdbx_seq_one_letter_code
_entity_poly.pdbx_strand_id
1 'polypeptide(L)' 'MTPPKTMLMVGCVALASACTPTIRIEPSDKPITINLNVKIDQEVRIKLDKEVEDLISNNPDLFPE' A
#
# COMPACT_ATOMS: atom_id res chain seq x y z
N MET A 1 0.97 -55.03 -30.84
CA MET A 1 0.00 -54.18 -31.55
C MET A 1 -0.87 -53.48 -30.51
N THR A 2 -0.46 -52.28 -30.07
CA THR A 2 -1.25 -51.45 -29.13
C THR A 2 -2.27 -50.64 -29.93
N PRO A 3 -3.55 -50.59 -29.52
CA PRO A 3 -4.59 -49.97 -30.34
C PRO A 3 -4.43 -48.44 -30.41
N PRO A 4 -4.76 -47.82 -31.56
CA PRO A 4 -4.55 -46.38 -31.79
C PRO A 4 -5.30 -45.48 -30.80
N LYS A 5 -6.39 -46.00 -30.19
CA LYS A 5 -7.17 -45.30 -29.15
C LYS A 5 -6.38 -45.06 -27.86
N THR A 6 -5.46 -45.96 -27.51
CA THR A 6 -4.65 -45.82 -26.29
C THR A 6 -3.58 -44.74 -26.45
N MET A 7 -3.08 -44.54 -27.66
CA MET A 7 -2.09 -43.48 -27.98
C MET A 7 -2.72 -42.08 -27.94
N LEU A 8 -3.98 -41.94 -28.38
CA LEU A 8 -4.72 -40.68 -28.32
C LEU A 8 -5.03 -40.25 -26.88
N MET A 9 -5.39 -41.21 -26.01
CA MET A 9 -5.76 -40.95 -24.62
C MET A 9 -4.54 -40.51 -23.78
N VAL A 10 -3.36 -41.10 -24.03
CA VAL A 10 -2.10 -40.72 -23.37
C VAL A 10 -1.67 -39.30 -23.78
N GLY A 11 -1.86 -38.92 -25.05
CA GLY A 11 -1.57 -37.56 -25.52
C GLY A 11 -2.42 -36.48 -24.85
N CYS A 12 -3.72 -36.73 -24.64
CA CYS A 12 -4.60 -35.79 -23.96
C CYS A 12 -4.24 -35.55 -22.49
N VAL A 13 -3.80 -36.58 -21.77
CA VAL A 13 -3.39 -36.45 -20.36
C VAL A 13 -2.09 -35.65 -20.24
N ALA A 14 -1.14 -35.85 -21.16
CA ALA A 14 0.10 -35.08 -21.19
C ALA A 14 -0.15 -33.58 -21.45
N LEU A 15 -1.06 -33.25 -22.37
CA LEU A 15 -1.43 -31.86 -22.68
C LEU A 15 -2.14 -31.16 -21.51
N ALA A 16 -2.95 -31.88 -20.72
CA ALA A 16 -3.61 -31.33 -19.54
C ALA A 16 -2.62 -30.97 -18.40
N SER A 17 -1.51 -31.69 -18.28
CA SER A 17 -0.48 -31.44 -17.27
C SER A 17 0.32 -30.14 -17.50
N ALA A 18 0.36 -29.66 -18.75
CA ALA A 18 1.10 -28.43 -19.11
C ALA A 18 0.39 -27.13 -18.67
N CYS A 19 -0.87 -27.19 -18.23
CA CYS A 19 -1.68 -26.01 -17.92
C CYS A 19 -1.71 -25.61 -16.44
N THR A 20 -0.73 -26.04 -15.63
CA THR A 20 -0.66 -25.71 -14.19
C THR A 20 0.51 -24.76 -13.88
N PRO A 21 0.39 -23.46 -14.20
CA PRO A 21 1.42 -22.49 -13.81
C PRO A 21 1.45 -22.38 -12.28
N THR A 22 2.55 -22.78 -11.67
CA THR A 22 2.77 -22.64 -10.23
C THR A 22 3.29 -21.23 -9.94
N ILE A 23 2.46 -20.40 -9.34
CA ILE A 23 2.85 -19.06 -8.89
C ILE A 23 3.64 -19.21 -7.59
N ARG A 24 4.91 -18.84 -7.61
CA ARG A 24 5.76 -18.80 -6.43
C ARG A 24 5.91 -17.35 -5.99
N ILE A 25 5.55 -17.08 -4.74
CA ILE A 25 5.78 -15.79 -4.10
C ILE A 25 7.10 -15.93 -3.37
N GLU A 26 8.18 -15.53 -4.02
CA GLU A 26 9.49 -15.43 -3.37
C GLU A 26 9.61 -14.01 -2.81
N PRO A 27 9.72 -13.83 -1.48
CA PRO A 27 10.15 -12.55 -0.95
C PRO A 27 11.59 -12.30 -1.44
N SER A 28 11.84 -11.12 -2.02
CA SER A 28 13.18 -10.73 -2.45
C SER A 28 14.15 -10.72 -1.25
N ASP A 29 15.25 -11.46 -1.35
CA ASP A 29 16.32 -11.48 -0.32
C ASP A 29 16.97 -10.11 -0.10
N LYS A 30 16.87 -9.23 -1.10
CA LYS A 30 17.41 -7.86 -1.04
C LYS A 30 16.36 -6.90 -0.46
N PRO A 31 16.75 -6.05 0.50
CA PRO A 31 15.85 -5.05 1.06
C PRO A 31 15.41 -4.05 -0.02
N ILE A 32 14.11 -3.72 -0.01
CA ILE A 32 13.53 -2.71 -0.91
C ILE A 32 13.90 -1.33 -0.37
N THR A 33 14.68 -0.56 -1.13
CA THR A 33 15.03 0.82 -0.76
C THR A 33 13.93 1.77 -1.20
N ILE A 34 13.13 2.24 -0.25
CA ILE A 34 12.06 3.21 -0.49
C ILE A 34 12.62 4.61 -0.18
N ASN A 35 13.07 5.33 -1.21
CA ASN A 35 13.55 6.71 -1.09
C ASN A 35 12.38 7.67 -1.28
N LEU A 36 11.83 8.19 -0.19
CA LEU A 36 10.71 9.14 -0.22
C LEU A 36 11.15 10.48 0.36
N ASN A 37 10.81 11.57 -0.33
CA ASN A 37 11.01 12.93 0.18
C ASN A 37 9.75 13.36 0.96
N VAL A 38 9.84 13.39 2.29
CA VAL A 38 8.71 13.80 3.15
C VAL A 38 8.85 15.29 3.48
N LYS A 39 7.88 16.11 3.05
CA LYS A 39 7.77 17.50 3.49
C LYS A 39 6.75 17.57 4.63
N ILE A 40 7.22 17.85 5.85
CA ILE A 40 6.36 18.00 7.03
C ILE A 40 6.06 19.49 7.19
N ASP A 41 4.97 19.94 6.58
CA ASP A 41 4.46 21.29 6.77
C ASP A 41 3.64 21.33 8.07
N GLN A 42 4.30 21.59 9.21
CA GLN A 42 3.64 21.81 10.50
C GLN A 42 3.54 23.32 10.76
N GLU A 43 2.55 23.95 10.12
CA GLU A 43 2.18 25.33 10.41
C GLU A 43 1.01 25.35 11.41
N VAL A 44 1.09 26.25 12.39
CA VAL A 44 -0.04 26.75 13.20
C VAL A 44 -0.49 25.88 14.39
N ARG A 45 0.33 25.77 15.44
CA ARG A 45 -0.22 25.86 16.81
C ARG A 45 0.15 27.19 17.48
N ILE A 46 1.38 27.67 17.29
CA ILE A 46 1.88 28.92 17.92
C ILE A 46 1.25 30.20 17.35
N LYS A 47 0.84 30.23 16.08
CA LYS A 47 0.24 31.44 15.46
C LYS A 47 -1.22 31.67 15.92
N LEU A 48 -2.00 30.61 16.13
CA LEU A 48 -3.37 30.72 16.67
C LEU A 48 -3.34 31.18 18.13
N ASP A 49 -2.42 30.65 18.94
CA ASP A 49 -2.34 31.02 20.37
C ASP A 49 -2.12 32.53 20.55
N LYS A 50 -1.23 33.15 19.78
CA LYS A 50 -0.97 34.60 19.86
C LYS A 50 -2.17 35.45 19.43
N GLU A 51 -2.80 35.10 18.30
CA GLU A 51 -3.95 35.85 17.79
C GLU A 51 -5.16 35.71 18.72
N VAL A 52 -5.37 34.52 19.30
CA VAL A 52 -6.42 34.29 20.29
C VAL A 52 -6.16 35.07 21.57
N GLU A 53 -4.91 35.09 22.07
CA GLU A 53 -4.54 35.84 23.27
C GLU A 53 -4.67 37.36 23.09
N ASP A 54 -4.32 37.87 21.89
CA ASP A 54 -4.56 39.27 21.51
C ASP A 54 -6.07 39.58 21.43
N LEU A 55 -6.88 38.70 20.85
CA LEU A 55 -8.33 38.90 20.75
C LEU A 55 -9.04 38.88 22.12
N ILE A 56 -8.62 38.00 23.02
CA ILE A 56 -9.12 37.93 24.40
C ILE A 56 -8.74 39.20 25.15
N SER A 57 -7.47 39.63 25.05
CA SER A 57 -6.97 40.83 25.72
C SER A 57 -7.68 42.12 25.25
N ASN A 58 -8.05 42.20 23.98
CA ASN A 58 -8.70 43.38 23.40
C ASN A 58 -10.22 43.45 23.67
N ASN A 59 -10.85 42.38 24.16
CA ASN A 59 -12.30 42.33 24.39
C ASN A 59 -12.65 41.74 25.78
N PRO A 60 -12.25 42.40 26.88
CA PRO A 60 -12.50 41.92 28.24
C PRO A 60 -14.00 41.81 28.58
N ASP A 61 -14.84 42.60 27.89
CA ASP A 61 -16.30 42.58 28.08
C ASP A 61 -16.96 41.33 27.48
N LEU A 62 -16.32 40.72 26.47
CA LEU A 62 -16.79 39.51 25.79
C LEU A 62 -16.26 38.23 26.43
N PHE A 63 -15.12 38.32 27.12
CA PHE A 63 -14.44 37.22 27.81
C PHE A 63 -14.09 37.64 29.25
N PRO A 64 -15.09 37.77 30.14
CA PRO A 64 -14.82 37.91 31.57
C PRO A 64 -14.14 36.62 32.06
N GLU A 65 -13.06 36.76 32.85
CA GLU A 65 -12.34 35.64 33.45
C GLU A 65 -13.24 34.61 34.16
#